data_AF-A0AAW9CHV7-F1
#
_entry.id   AF-A0AAW9CHV7-F1
#
_cell.length_a   1.000
_cell.length_b   1.000
_cell.length_c   1.000
_cell.angle_alpha   90.00
_cell.angle_beta   90.00
_cell.angle_gamma   90.00
#
_symmetry.space_group_name_H-M   'P 1'
#
loop_
_entity.id
_entity.type
_entity.pdbx_description
1 polymer ?
#
loop_
_entity_poly.entity_id
_entity_poly.type
_entity_poly.pdbx_seq_one_letter_code
_entity_poly.pdbx_strand_id
1 'polypeptide(L)'
;MFIGSTSVNGAVLIKWGRHSTAPFAVFVTYAPNNNDSVTNNFTPLIWSVGDSDFQVRLRDDRSYAWGGAQPVRLYWLATWKR
;
A
#
# COMPACT_ATOMS: atom_id res chain seq x y z
N MET A 1 8.43 -5.40 4.51
CA MET A 1 7.26 -6.13 3.98
C MET A 1 6.07 -5.87 4.89
N PHE A 2 4.88 -5.64 4.33
CA PHE A 2 3.61 -5.58 5.07
C PHE A 2 2.78 -6.84 4.79
N ILE A 3 2.15 -7.39 5.83
CA ILE A 3 1.17 -8.49 5.73
C ILE A 3 -0.03 -8.10 6.59
N GLY A 4 -1.23 -8.13 6.03
CA GLY A 4 -2.44 -7.81 6.77
C GLY A 4 -3.69 -7.77 5.90
N SER A 5 -4.69 -7.02 6.33
CA SER A 5 -5.90 -6.76 5.56
C SER A 5 -6.09 -5.27 5.36
N THR A 6 -6.59 -4.86 4.21
CA THR A 6 -7.12 -3.51 4.03
C THR A 6 -8.41 -3.32 4.83
N SER A 7 -8.73 -2.07 5.11
CA SER A 7 -10.01 -1.65 5.71
C SER A 7 -11.17 -1.75 4.72
N VAL A 8 -12.40 -1.48 5.18
CA VAL A 8 -13.60 -1.38 4.32
C VAL A 8 -13.47 -0.37 3.17
N ASN A 9 -12.50 0.54 3.23
CA ASN A 9 -12.19 1.52 2.18
C ASN A 9 -11.03 1.08 1.28
N GLY A 10 -10.60 -0.19 1.33
CA GLY A 10 -9.44 -0.65 0.56
C GLY A 10 -8.10 -0.10 1.05
N ALA A 11 -8.06 0.51 2.24
CA ALA A 11 -6.89 1.23 2.73
C ALA A 11 -6.11 0.46 3.78
N VAL A 12 -4.78 0.54 3.72
CA VAL A 12 -3.84 0.09 4.75
C VAL A 12 -2.87 1.22 5.10
N LEU A 13 -2.60 1.39 6.39
CA LEU A 13 -1.57 2.30 6.90
C LEU A 13 -0.31 1.50 7.24
N ILE A 14 0.81 1.81 6.58
CA ILE A 14 2.09 1.14 6.79
C ILE A 14 3.02 2.12 7.48
N LYS A 15 3.50 1.73 8.67
CA LYS A 15 4.43 2.53 9.47
C LYS A 15 5.88 2.16 9.14
N TRP A 16 6.76 3.14 9.20
CA TRP A 16 8.21 2.95 9.17
C TRP A 16 8.88 3.53 10.42
N GLY A 17 10.18 3.27 10.59
CA GLY A 17 10.97 3.87 11.64
C GLY A 17 10.91 5.40 11.58
N ARG A 18 11.08 6.08 12.72
CA ARG A 18 10.92 7.54 12.79
C ARG A 18 11.99 8.23 11.95
N HIS A 19 11.57 8.94 10.91
CA HIS A 19 12.39 9.89 10.16
C HIS A 19 11.97 11.32 10.51
N SER A 20 12.87 12.29 10.35
CA SER A 20 12.59 13.71 10.62
C SER A 20 11.78 14.39 9.52
N THR A 21 11.63 13.73 8.36
CA THR A 21 10.91 14.23 7.19
C THR A 21 10.26 13.07 6.43
N ALA A 22 9.20 13.37 5.69
CA ALA A 22 8.59 12.46 4.74
C ALA A 22 9.59 12.10 3.61
N PRO A 23 9.60 10.85 3.13
CA PRO A 23 10.40 10.47 1.98
C PRO A 23 9.91 11.21 0.72
N PHE A 24 10.83 11.48 -0.22
CA PHE A 24 10.45 12.13 -1.47
C PHE A 24 9.78 11.15 -2.45
N ALA A 25 10.02 9.85 -2.28
CA ALA A 25 9.44 8.80 -3.10
C ALA A 25 9.17 7.56 -2.26
N VAL A 26 8.04 6.91 -2.54
CA VAL A 26 7.70 5.58 -2.04
C VAL A 26 7.32 4.74 -3.25
N PHE A 27 7.77 3.49 -3.28
CA PHE A 27 7.34 2.48 -4.22
C PHE A 27 6.61 1.38 -3.46
N VAL A 28 5.55 0.84 -4.05
CA VAL A 28 4.80 -0.29 -3.51
C VAL A 28 4.51 -1.29 -4.61
N THR A 29 4.58 -2.57 -4.26
CA THR A 29 4.19 -3.67 -5.14
C THR A 29 3.64 -4.83 -4.31
N TYR A 30 2.93 -5.75 -4.94
CA TYR A 30 2.56 -7.00 -4.30
C TYR A 30 3.79 -7.84 -3.98
N ALA A 31 3.81 -8.43 -2.79
CA ALA A 31 4.76 -9.48 -2.48
C ALA A 31 4.37 -10.78 -3.23
N PRO A 32 5.32 -11.67 -3.55
CA PRO A 32 5.04 -13.00 -4.09
C PRO A 32 4.06 -13.77 -3.19
N ASN A 33 3.28 -14.68 -3.79
CA ASN A 33 2.27 -15.49 -3.11
C ASN A 33 1.20 -14.66 -2.38
N ASN A 34 0.81 -13.53 -2.97
CA ASN A 34 -0.42 -12.85 -2.59
C ASN A 34 -1.62 -13.58 -3.24
N ASN A 35 -2.84 -13.34 -2.76
CA ASN A 35 -4.02 -13.98 -3.33
C ASN A 35 -4.23 -13.52 -4.79
N ASP A 36 -4.31 -14.47 -5.73
CA ASP A 36 -4.54 -14.20 -7.16
C ASP A 36 -5.79 -13.37 -7.40
N SER A 37 -6.87 -13.57 -6.61
CA SER A 37 -8.08 -12.77 -6.72
C SER A 37 -7.85 -11.30 -6.37
N VAL A 38 -6.84 -11.01 -5.54
CA VAL A 38 -6.50 -9.64 -5.17
C VAL A 38 -5.55 -9.05 -6.21
N THR A 39 -4.49 -9.77 -6.58
CA THR A 39 -3.48 -9.26 -7.52
C THR A 39 -4.00 -9.08 -8.94
N ASN A 40 -5.00 -9.86 -9.34
CA ASN A 40 -5.56 -9.80 -10.71
C ASN A 40 -6.71 -8.80 -10.86
N ASN A 41 -7.23 -8.26 -9.75
CA ASN A 41 -8.39 -7.36 -9.78
C ASN A 41 -8.11 -5.99 -9.17
N PHE A 42 -7.04 -5.83 -8.38
CA PHE A 42 -6.76 -4.57 -7.73
C PHE A 42 -5.32 -4.11 -7.96
N THR A 43 -5.16 -2.82 -8.21
CA THR A 43 -3.87 -2.13 -8.23
C THR A 43 -3.61 -1.42 -6.88
N PRO A 44 -2.46 -1.65 -6.22
CA PRO A 44 -2.09 -0.91 -5.03
C PRO A 44 -1.58 0.48 -5.40
N LEU A 45 -2.18 1.51 -4.82
CA LEU A 45 -1.82 2.91 -5.07
C LEU A 45 -1.39 3.58 -3.77
N ILE A 46 -0.33 4.39 -3.85
CA ILE A 46 0.06 5.25 -2.74
C ILE A 46 -0.92 6.42 -2.68
N TRP A 47 -1.62 6.55 -1.55
CA TRP A 47 -2.62 7.59 -1.33
C TRP A 47 -2.03 8.82 -0.65
N SER A 48 -1.24 8.61 0.40
CA SER A 48 -0.60 9.68 1.17
C SER A 48 0.70 9.19 1.78
N VAL A 49 1.65 10.11 1.96
CA VAL A 49 2.97 9.87 2.53
C VAL A 49 3.20 10.91 3.63
N GLY A 50 3.52 10.46 4.84
CA GLY A 50 3.82 11.31 5.99
C GLY A 50 5.24 11.06 6.52
N ASP A 51 5.57 11.60 7.69
CA ASP A 51 6.91 11.46 8.26
C ASP A 51 7.11 10.08 8.93
N SER A 52 6.04 9.45 9.41
CA SER A 52 6.07 8.17 10.15
C SER A 52 5.41 7.00 9.43
N ASP A 53 4.70 7.28 8.34
CA ASP A 53 3.84 6.30 7.67
C ASP A 53 3.47 6.72 6.25
N PHE A 54 2.85 5.79 5.55
CA PHE A 54 2.15 6.04 4.30
C PHE A 54 0.90 5.18 4.22
N GLN A 55 -0.06 5.65 3.43
CA GLN A 55 -1.28 4.90 3.14
C GLN A 55 -1.21 4.32 1.73
N VAL A 56 -1.53 3.03 1.62
CA VAL A 56 -1.80 2.37 0.34
C VAL A 56 -3.30 2.10 0.24
N ARG A 57 -3.88 2.30 -0.93
CA ARG A 57 -5.26 1.93 -1.25
C ARG A 57 -5.30 0.98 -2.44
N LEU A 58 -6.15 -0.02 -2.36
CA LEU A 58 -6.43 -0.91 -3.48
C LEU A 58 -7.53 -0.32 -4.35
N ARG A 59 -7.19 -0.09 -5.62
CA ARG A 59 -8.13 0.36 -6.65
C ARG A 59 -8.56 -0.84 -7.47
N ASP A 60 -9.86 -1.05 -7.62
CA ASP A 60 -10.40 -2.07 -8.50
C ASP A 60 -10.12 -1.70 -9.96
N ASP A 61 -9.52 -2.62 -10.72
CA ASP A 61 -9.03 -2.36 -12.08
C ASP A 61 -10.17 -2.23 -13.10
N ARG A 62 -11.37 -2.72 -12.77
CA ARG A 62 -12.53 -2.72 -13.67
C ARG A 62 -13.51 -1.60 -13.35
N SER A 63 -13.89 -1.51 -12.08
CA SER A 63 -14.92 -0.58 -11.60
C SER A 63 -14.35 0.76 -11.16
N TYR A 64 -13.03 0.83 -10.92
CA TYR A 64 -12.40 1.96 -10.26
C TYR A 64 -13.02 2.26 -8.88
N ALA A 65 -13.66 1.28 -8.24
CA ALA A 65 -14.06 1.40 -6.84
C ALA A 65 -12.85 1.16 -5.92
N TRP A 66 -12.99 1.46 -4.64
CA TRP A 66 -12.02 1.02 -3.64
C TRP A 66 -12.27 -0.44 -3.27
N GLY A 67 -11.20 -1.24 -3.17
CA GLY A 67 -11.30 -2.70 -3.12
C GLY A 67 -11.88 -3.31 -1.85
N GLY A 68 -12.30 -2.50 -0.87
CA GLY A 68 -12.84 -2.99 0.38
C GLY A 68 -11.83 -3.76 1.22
N ALA A 69 -12.32 -4.58 2.15
CA ALA A 69 -11.47 -5.42 2.99
C ALA A 69 -10.90 -6.60 2.16
N GLN A 70 -9.58 -6.62 1.98
CA GLN A 70 -8.85 -7.61 1.19
C GLN A 70 -7.61 -8.07 1.96
N PRO A 71 -7.31 -9.38 2.01
CA PRO A 71 -6.03 -9.86 2.50
C PRO A 71 -4.91 -9.46 1.54
N VAL A 72 -3.86 -8.83 2.05
CA VAL A 72 -2.76 -8.28 1.22
C VAL A 72 -1.37 -8.55 1.81
N ARG A 73 -0.42 -8.78 0.92
CA ARG A 73 1.01 -8.77 1.19
C ARG A 73 1.70 -7.80 0.25
N LEU A 74 2.43 -6.83 0.80
CA LEU A 74 3.05 -5.75 0.04
C LEU A 74 4.55 -5.64 0.35
N TYR A 75 5.34 -5.51 -0.71
CA TYR A 75 6.68 -4.94 -0.61
C TYR A 75 6.62 -3.45 -0.85
N TRP A 76 7.52 -2.73 -0.19
CA TRP A 76 7.63 -1.29 -0.32
C TRP A 76 9.07 -0.85 -0.10
N LEU A 77 9.40 0.28 -0.72
CA LEU A 77 10.68 0.96 -0.60
C LEU A 77 10.40 2.45 -0.45
N ALA A 78 11.00 3.10 0.55
CA ALA A 78 10.91 4.54 0.75
C ALA A 78 12.31 5.15 0.62
N THR A 79 12.41 6.30 -0.04
CA THR A 79 13.68 6.99 -0.30
C THR A 79 13.61 8.43 0.18
N TRP A 80 14.59 8.83 0.98
CA TRP A 80 14.78 10.21 1.44
C TRP A 80 15.85 10.90 0.59
N LYS A 81 15.67 12.20 0.35
CA LYS A 81 16.78 13.02 -0.16
C LYS A 81 17.78 13.18 0.98
N ARG A 82 19.07 13.08 0.65
CA ARG A 82 20.13 13.50 1.55
C ARG A 82 20.14 15.00 1.70
#